data_AF-A0A1A7WMX4-F1
#
_entry.id   AF-A0A1A7WMX4-F1
#
_cell.length_a   1.000
_cell.length_b   1.000
_cell.length_c   1.000
_cell.angle_alpha   90.00
_cell.angle_beta   90.00
_cell.angle_gamma   90.00
#
_symmetry.space_group_name_H-M   'P 1'
#
loop_
_entity.id
_entity.type
_entity.pdbx_description
1 polymer ?
#
loop_
_entity_poly.entity_id
_entity_poly.type
_entity_poly.pdbx_seq_one_letter_code
_entity_poly.pdbx_strand_id
1 'polypeptide(L)'
;SVSVWACFHVFRQPSTCDVQFTKIQEAKRTNVFYRPLDLLFVIYLILALTFCVFRGLVALDCSSKWCQDYTQQYEPYLKDPSAYPKVQMLVSMLYSGPYYIVTLYGLLVPGCRWMPDLTLVHSGALAQAQFTHIGASLHTRTPFSYRVPAASQPVFLLVNVLYTLVPQILCYRCCAQPAFFLRQINQEKKE
;
A
#
# COMPACT_ATOMS: atom_id res chain seq x y z
N SER A 1 1.62 -6.56 16.13
CA SER A 1 1.17 -7.96 15.96
C SER A 1 1.13 -8.45 14.51
N VAL A 2 1.10 -7.59 13.49
CA VAL A 2 1.13 -7.99 12.06
C VAL A 2 2.46 -8.65 11.66
N SER A 3 3.58 -8.22 12.27
CA SER A 3 4.93 -8.74 11.96
C SER A 3 5.15 -10.21 12.35
N VAL A 4 4.48 -10.69 13.40
CA VAL A 4 4.67 -12.08 13.89
C VAL A 4 3.96 -13.07 12.97
N TRP A 5 2.72 -12.77 12.57
CA TRP A 5 1.98 -13.59 11.61
C TRP A 5 2.67 -13.62 10.25
N ALA A 6 3.23 -12.49 9.79
CA ALA A 6 4.01 -12.42 8.57
C ALA A 6 5.27 -13.30 8.61
N CYS A 7 6.05 -13.22 9.70
CA CYS A 7 7.17 -14.13 9.91
C CYS A 7 6.72 -15.59 9.88
N PHE A 8 5.66 -15.95 10.62
CA PHE A 8 5.18 -17.34 10.63
C PHE A 8 4.68 -17.80 9.25
N HIS A 9 4.05 -16.95 8.45
CA HIS A 9 3.61 -17.30 7.11
C HIS A 9 4.80 -17.52 6.15
N VAL A 10 5.82 -16.65 6.20
CA VAL A 10 7.05 -16.77 5.41
C VAL A 10 7.83 -18.03 5.82
N PHE A 11 7.95 -18.32 7.11
CA PHE A 11 8.64 -19.51 7.60
C PHE A 11 7.87 -20.82 7.39
N ARG A 12 6.53 -20.77 7.31
CA ARG A 12 5.69 -21.97 7.13
C ARG A 12 5.30 -22.23 5.67
N GLN A 13 5.70 -21.40 4.72
CA GLN A 13 5.41 -21.65 3.31
C GLN A 13 6.12 -22.93 2.85
N PRO A 14 5.38 -24.00 2.49
CA PRO A 14 5.99 -25.19 1.91
C PRO A 14 6.55 -24.83 0.53
N SER A 15 7.81 -25.19 0.27
CA SER A 15 8.51 -24.89 -0.99
C SER A 15 7.90 -25.59 -2.22
N THR A 16 6.91 -26.46 -2.04
CA THR A 16 6.29 -27.28 -3.08
C THR A 16 4.77 -27.27 -2.92
N CYS A 17 4.08 -26.39 -3.65
CA CYS A 17 2.62 -26.48 -3.82
C CYS A 17 2.35 -27.27 -5.11
N ASP A 18 2.37 -28.60 -5.00
CA ASP A 18 1.89 -29.51 -6.04
C ASP A 18 0.36 -29.49 -6.03
N VAL A 19 -0.24 -28.67 -6.90
CA VAL A 19 -1.66 -28.77 -7.22
C VAL A 19 -1.82 -28.83 -8.72
N GLN A 20 -2.36 -29.96 -9.17
CA GLN A 20 -2.68 -30.38 -10.54
C GLN A 20 -3.22 -29.24 -11.41
N PHE A 21 -2.26 -28.60 -12.09
CA PHE A 21 -2.42 -27.82 -13.32
C PHE A 21 -2.92 -28.73 -14.43
N THR A 22 -3.84 -28.29 -15.29
CA THR A 22 -3.65 -28.32 -16.76
C THR A 22 -4.87 -27.88 -17.58
N LYS A 23 -6.11 -28.30 -17.27
CA LYS A 23 -7.29 -28.13 -18.14
C LYS A 23 -7.76 -26.70 -18.51
N ILE A 24 -8.18 -25.97 -17.46
CA ILE A 24 -9.20 -24.91 -17.55
C ILE A 24 -8.61 -23.51 -17.27
N GLN A 25 -7.37 -23.45 -16.76
CA GLN A 25 -6.72 -22.23 -16.28
C GLN A 25 -5.98 -21.43 -17.39
N GLU A 26 -5.63 -22.07 -18.51
CA GLU A 26 -4.96 -21.43 -19.66
C GLU A 26 -5.87 -20.43 -20.40
N ALA A 27 -7.18 -20.66 -20.44
CA ALA A 27 -8.14 -19.76 -21.10
C ALA A 27 -8.57 -18.55 -20.24
N LYS A 28 -8.23 -18.52 -18.94
CA LYS A 28 -8.60 -17.46 -17.97
C LYS A 28 -7.40 -16.64 -17.45
N ARG A 29 -6.21 -16.91 -18.02
CA ARG A 29 -4.97 -16.10 -17.87
C ARG A 29 -4.93 -14.90 -18.83
N THR A 30 -5.94 -14.75 -19.66
CA THR A 30 -6.07 -13.69 -20.67
C THR A 30 -6.60 -12.40 -20.04
N ASN A 31 -5.72 -11.41 -19.99
CA ASN A 31 -5.99 -9.98 -19.80
C ASN A 31 -6.50 -9.52 -18.40
N VAL A 32 -5.89 -8.46 -17.86
CA VAL A 32 -6.28 -7.80 -16.58
C VAL A 32 -7.77 -7.42 -16.56
N PHE A 33 -8.34 -7.13 -17.73
CA PHE A 33 -9.75 -6.80 -17.92
C PHE A 33 -10.73 -7.91 -17.49
N TYR A 34 -10.34 -9.18 -17.49
CA TYR A 34 -11.18 -10.28 -17.00
C TYR A 34 -11.12 -10.46 -15.48
N ARG A 35 -10.38 -9.59 -14.77
CA ARG A 35 -10.25 -9.57 -13.31
C ARG A 35 -10.59 -8.19 -12.76
N PRO A 36 -11.89 -7.90 -12.53
CA PRO A 36 -12.32 -6.57 -12.11
C PRO A 36 -11.69 -6.12 -10.78
N LEU A 37 -11.40 -7.05 -9.86
CA LEU A 37 -10.72 -6.74 -8.60
C LEU A 37 -9.26 -6.28 -8.81
N ASP A 38 -8.52 -6.95 -9.69
CA ASP A 38 -7.12 -6.61 -9.98
C ASP A 38 -7.06 -5.21 -10.67
N LEU A 39 -8.04 -4.89 -11.52
CA LEU A 39 -8.19 -3.56 -12.13
C LEU A 39 -8.45 -2.47 -11.08
N LEU A 40 -9.34 -2.72 -10.11
CA LEU A 40 -9.58 -1.79 -9.00
C LEU A 40 -8.30 -1.54 -8.18
N PHE A 41 -7.50 -2.58 -7.92
CA PHE A 41 -6.22 -2.42 -7.25
C PHE A 41 -5.21 -1.63 -8.09
N VAL A 42 -5.17 -1.82 -9.41
CA VAL A 42 -4.34 -1.01 -10.32
C VAL A 42 -4.71 0.47 -10.23
N ILE A 43 -5.99 0.82 -10.33
CA ILE A 43 -6.46 2.21 -10.21
C ILE A 43 -6.08 2.76 -8.84
N TYR A 44 -6.32 2.00 -7.77
CA TYR A 44 -5.96 2.40 -6.43
C TYR A 44 -4.45 2.65 -6.29
N LEU A 45 -3.58 1.78 -6.81
CA LEU A 45 -2.13 1.93 -6.72
C LEU A 45 -1.64 3.20 -7.42
N ILE A 46 -2.23 3.56 -8.56
CA ILE A 46 -1.91 4.82 -9.27
C ILE A 46 -2.32 6.03 -8.41
N LEU A 47 -3.52 6.01 -7.83
CA LEU A 47 -4.00 7.07 -6.95
C LEU A 47 -3.14 7.16 -5.67
N ALA A 48 -2.80 6.02 -5.09
CA ALA A 48 -1.96 5.90 -3.90
C ALA A 48 -0.54 6.41 -4.14
N LEU A 49 0.06 6.10 -5.30
CA LEU A 49 1.36 6.63 -5.71
C LEU A 49 1.31 8.15 -5.88
N THR A 50 0.31 8.65 -6.61
CA THR A 50 0.12 10.10 -6.81
C THR A 50 -0.04 10.82 -5.48
N PHE A 51 -0.86 10.27 -4.58
CA PHE A 51 -1.10 10.83 -3.26
C PHE A 51 0.14 10.78 -2.36
N CYS A 52 0.91 9.69 -2.42
CA CYS A 52 2.14 9.51 -1.66
C CYS A 52 3.20 10.53 -2.09
N VAL A 53 3.40 10.71 -3.39
CA VAL A 53 4.30 11.73 -3.96
C VAL A 53 3.82 13.12 -3.59
N PHE A 54 2.52 13.40 -3.73
CA PHE A 54 1.94 14.70 -3.36
C PHE A 54 2.21 15.04 -1.88
N ARG A 55 1.94 14.12 -0.94
CA ARG A 55 2.24 14.32 0.48
C ARG A 55 3.74 14.51 0.75
N GLY A 56 4.59 13.81 0.02
CA GLY A 56 6.04 14.01 0.08
C GLY A 56 6.46 15.41 -0.40
N LEU A 57 5.87 15.92 -1.48
CA LEU A 57 6.10 17.29 -1.97
C LEU A 57 5.60 18.34 -0.97
N VAL A 58 4.47 18.10 -0.32
CA VAL A 58 3.97 18.94 0.79
C VAL A 58 4.98 18.96 1.94
N ALA A 59 5.53 17.81 2.31
CA ALA A 59 6.53 17.72 3.38
C ALA A 59 7.87 18.40 3.03
N LEU A 60 8.20 18.51 1.74
CA LEU A 60 9.33 19.30 1.22
C LEU A 60 9.02 20.81 1.14
N ASP A 61 7.90 21.28 1.72
CA ASP A 61 7.46 22.68 1.73
C ASP A 61 7.33 23.28 0.31
N CYS A 62 6.78 22.50 -0.64
CA CYS A 62 6.51 22.98 -2.00
C CYS A 62 5.62 24.25 -1.98
N SER A 63 6.04 25.30 -2.69
CA SER A 63 5.38 26.62 -2.72
C SER A 63 4.07 26.67 -3.54
N SER A 64 3.55 25.52 -3.96
CA SER A 64 2.31 25.44 -4.73
C SER A 64 1.09 25.76 -3.87
N LYS A 65 0.15 26.56 -4.40
CA LYS A 65 -1.10 26.92 -3.70
C LYS A 65 -1.86 25.69 -3.20
N TRP A 66 -1.95 24.65 -4.05
CA TRP A 66 -2.59 23.38 -3.70
C TRP A 66 -1.97 22.67 -2.49
N CYS A 67 -0.64 22.75 -2.33
CA CYS A 67 0.06 22.16 -1.19
C CYS A 67 -0.22 22.94 0.09
N GLN A 68 -0.28 24.27 0.01
CA GLN A 68 -0.58 25.14 1.14
C GLN A 68 -2.03 24.99 1.61
N ASP A 69 -2.98 24.99 0.67
CA ASP A 69 -4.41 24.80 0.93
C ASP A 69 -4.67 23.43 1.55
N TYR A 70 -4.06 22.37 0.99
CA TYR A 70 -4.15 21.02 1.55
C TYR A 70 -3.66 20.96 3.01
N THR A 71 -2.50 21.57 3.27
CA THR A 71 -1.91 21.57 4.61
C THR A 71 -2.75 22.37 5.60
N GLN A 72 -3.32 23.51 5.21
CA GLN A 72 -4.16 24.29 6.12
C GLN A 72 -5.52 23.63 6.39
N GLN A 73 -6.13 23.03 5.38
CA GLN A 73 -7.51 22.56 5.48
C GLN A 73 -7.61 21.12 6.00
N TYR A 74 -6.68 20.24 5.60
CA TYR A 74 -6.78 18.80 5.86
C TYR A 74 -5.68 18.28 6.78
N GLU A 75 -4.42 18.67 6.57
CA GLU A 75 -3.28 18.10 7.31
C GLU A 75 -2.35 19.14 7.93
N PRO A 76 -2.84 19.97 8.87
CA PRO A 76 -2.01 20.99 9.50
C PRO A 76 -0.90 20.39 10.38
N TYR A 77 -1.03 19.11 10.75
CA TYR A 77 -0.02 18.36 11.49
C TYR A 77 1.33 18.32 10.77
N LEU A 78 1.37 18.42 9.43
CA LEU A 78 2.62 18.47 8.66
C LEU A 78 3.48 19.71 8.98
N LYS A 79 2.90 20.75 9.57
CA LYS A 79 3.60 21.97 10.01
C LYS A 79 4.08 21.90 11.46
N ASP A 80 3.91 20.78 12.14
CA ASP A 80 4.32 20.61 13.53
C ASP A 80 5.86 20.72 13.67
N PRO A 81 6.36 21.42 14.71
CA PRO A 81 7.79 21.67 14.89
C PRO A 81 8.61 20.41 15.22
N SER A 82 7.98 19.30 15.60
CA SER A 82 8.68 18.05 15.93
C SER A 82 9.36 17.36 14.73
N ALA A 83 9.10 17.83 13.51
CA ALA A 83 9.55 17.25 12.22
C ALA A 83 9.13 15.79 11.95
N TYR A 84 8.60 15.08 12.94
CA TYR A 84 8.11 13.71 12.83
C TYR A 84 7.15 13.49 11.65
N PRO A 85 6.06 14.28 11.46
CA PRO A 85 5.15 14.07 10.34
C PRO A 85 5.81 14.31 8.98
N LYS A 86 6.74 15.27 8.89
CA LYS A 86 7.50 15.51 7.65
C LYS A 86 8.38 14.31 7.31
N VAL A 87 9.17 13.82 8.27
CA VAL A 87 10.01 12.63 8.08
C VAL A 87 9.16 11.43 7.67
N GLN A 88 8.01 11.23 8.31
CA GLN A 88 7.10 10.15 7.98
C GLN A 88 6.61 10.21 6.51
N MET A 89 6.24 11.40 6.02
CA MET A 89 5.82 11.55 4.62
C MET A 89 6.96 11.36 3.62
N LEU A 90 8.18 11.80 3.95
CA LEU A 90 9.36 11.61 3.11
C LEU A 90 9.77 10.13 3.02
N VAL A 91 9.78 9.43 4.16
CA VAL A 91 10.02 7.99 4.21
C VAL A 91 8.95 7.25 3.41
N SER A 92 7.68 7.64 3.57
CA SER A 92 6.59 7.06 2.78
C SER A 92 6.81 7.29 1.28
N MET A 93 7.14 8.50 0.85
CA MET A 93 7.40 8.80 -0.57
C MET A 93 8.57 7.96 -1.12
N LEU A 94 9.67 7.85 -0.38
CA LEU A 94 10.88 7.15 -0.83
C LEU A 94 10.74 5.63 -0.86
N TYR A 95 10.02 5.03 0.09
CA TYR A 95 9.88 3.56 0.18
C TYR A 95 8.58 3.05 -0.42
N SER A 96 7.45 3.72 -0.16
CA SER A 96 6.14 3.32 -0.70
C SER A 96 6.01 3.63 -2.19
N GLY A 97 6.64 4.70 -2.69
CA GLY A 97 6.61 5.08 -4.11
C GLY A 97 7.11 3.96 -5.03
N PRO A 98 8.38 3.51 -4.88
CA PRO A 98 8.91 2.38 -5.63
C PRO A 98 8.11 1.10 -5.42
N TYR A 99 7.64 0.85 -4.19
CA TYR A 99 6.76 -0.28 -3.88
C TYR A 99 5.51 -0.26 -4.77
N TYR A 100 4.79 0.86 -4.89
CA TYR A 100 3.57 0.91 -5.70
C TYR A 100 3.85 0.61 -7.18
N ILE A 101 4.99 1.04 -7.72
CA ILE A 101 5.41 0.75 -9.10
C ILE A 101 5.68 -0.74 -9.28
N VAL A 102 6.43 -1.34 -8.34
CA VAL A 102 6.78 -2.76 -8.37
C VAL A 102 5.53 -3.63 -8.18
N THR A 103 4.63 -3.27 -7.25
CA THR A 103 3.34 -3.94 -7.05
C THR A 103 2.43 -3.81 -8.27
N LEU A 104 2.41 -2.63 -8.92
CA LEU A 104 1.66 -2.44 -10.17
C LEU A 104 2.16 -3.41 -11.24
N TYR A 105 3.48 -3.51 -11.43
CA TYR A 105 4.08 -4.49 -12.33
C TYR A 105 3.70 -5.93 -11.95
N GLY A 106 3.76 -6.28 -10.66
CA GLY A 106 3.42 -7.61 -10.16
C GLY A 106 1.95 -8.02 -10.38
N LEU A 107 1.01 -7.06 -10.43
CA LEU A 107 -0.39 -7.32 -10.78
C LEU A 107 -0.59 -7.52 -12.29
N LEU A 108 0.18 -6.81 -13.12
CA LEU A 108 0.06 -6.88 -14.57
C LEU A 108 0.76 -8.13 -15.14
N VAL A 109 1.86 -8.57 -14.53
CA VAL A 109 2.69 -9.68 -15.03
C VAL A 109 2.58 -10.89 -14.11
N PRO A 110 2.08 -12.05 -14.59
CA PRO A 110 2.00 -13.27 -13.80
C PRO A 110 3.38 -13.84 -13.46
N GLY A 111 3.48 -14.62 -12.38
CA GLY A 111 4.72 -15.31 -11.98
C GLY A 111 5.63 -14.56 -10.99
N CYS A 112 5.19 -13.41 -10.47
CA CYS A 112 5.91 -12.63 -9.46
C CYS A 112 5.82 -13.26 -8.06
N ARG A 113 6.66 -14.26 -7.75
CA ARG A 113 6.66 -14.99 -6.46
C ARG A 113 6.90 -14.09 -5.23
N TRP A 114 7.63 -12.99 -5.39
CA TRP A 114 7.93 -12.02 -4.33
C TRP A 114 6.74 -11.14 -3.95
N MET A 115 5.68 -11.12 -4.77
CA MET A 115 4.55 -10.19 -4.60
C MET A 115 3.82 -10.37 -3.26
N PRO A 116 3.41 -11.60 -2.83
CA PRO A 116 2.71 -11.77 -1.57
C PRO A 116 3.54 -11.30 -0.37
N ASP A 117 4.83 -11.64 -0.32
CA ASP A 117 5.71 -11.26 0.78
C ASP A 117 5.94 -9.74 0.83
N LEU A 118 6.13 -9.12 -0.33
CA LEU A 118 6.31 -7.67 -0.44
C LEU A 118 5.05 -6.92 0.00
N THR A 119 3.87 -7.35 -0.45
CA THR A 119 2.59 -6.73 -0.06
C THR A 119 2.30 -6.88 1.44
N LEU A 120 2.75 -7.97 2.05
CA LEU A 120 2.59 -8.26 3.46
C LEU A 120 3.47 -7.36 4.34
N VAL A 121 4.74 -7.17 3.97
CA VAL A 121 5.64 -6.26 4.69
C VAL A 121 5.15 -4.82 4.56
N HIS A 122 4.77 -4.40 3.35
CA HIS A 122 4.30 -3.04 3.11
C HIS A 122 2.98 -2.74 3.83
N SER A 123 2.01 -3.65 3.80
CA SER A 123 0.72 -3.46 4.47
C SER A 123 0.91 -3.28 5.99
N GLY A 124 1.82 -4.05 6.61
CA GLY A 124 2.18 -3.90 8.02
C GLY A 124 2.84 -2.54 8.32
N ALA A 125 3.83 -2.15 7.52
CA ALA A 125 4.53 -0.87 7.68
C ALA A 125 3.57 0.32 7.52
N LEU A 126 2.71 0.27 6.50
CA LEU A 126 1.73 1.31 6.23
C LEU A 126 0.68 1.42 7.34
N ALA A 127 0.20 0.28 7.89
CA ALA A 127 -0.73 0.30 9.02
C ALA A 127 -0.15 1.01 10.24
N GLN A 128 1.11 0.74 10.58
CA GLN A 128 1.77 1.41 11.70
C GLN A 128 1.96 2.91 11.44
N ALA A 129 2.41 3.27 10.23
CA ALA A 129 2.58 4.66 9.85
C ALA A 129 1.25 5.43 9.89
N GLN A 130 0.19 4.88 9.29
CA GLN A 130 -1.10 5.56 9.25
C GLN A 130 -1.77 5.64 10.63
N PHE A 131 -1.64 4.60 11.46
CA PHE A 131 -2.15 4.63 12.83
C PHE A 131 -1.51 5.78 13.65
N THR A 132 -0.18 5.89 13.60
CA THR A 132 0.55 6.95 14.30
C THR A 132 0.23 8.34 13.74
N HIS A 133 0.11 8.47 12.42
CA HIS A 133 -0.26 9.72 11.76
C HIS A 133 -1.67 10.20 12.15
N ILE A 134 -2.68 9.33 12.00
CA ILE A 134 -4.08 9.64 12.36
C ILE A 134 -4.17 9.95 13.85
N GLY A 135 -3.55 9.12 14.69
CA GLY A 135 -3.55 9.29 16.13
C GLY A 135 -2.99 10.65 16.53
N ALA A 136 -1.79 10.99 16.07
CA ALA A 136 -1.15 12.26 16.38
C ALA A 136 -1.93 13.47 15.80
N SER A 137 -2.47 13.34 14.59
CA SER A 137 -3.25 14.42 13.94
C SER A 137 -4.54 14.79 14.68
N LEU A 138 -5.09 13.87 15.49
CA LEU A 138 -6.33 14.06 16.26
C LEU A 138 -6.08 14.19 17.77
N HIS A 139 -4.87 13.88 18.24
CA HIS A 139 -4.57 13.80 19.66
C HIS A 139 -4.72 15.15 20.38
N THR A 140 -5.19 15.12 21.63
CA THR A 140 -5.38 16.33 22.45
C THR A 140 -4.08 17.03 22.83
N ARG A 141 -2.97 16.27 22.88
CA ARG A 141 -1.61 16.80 23.10
C ARG A 141 -1.00 17.49 21.88
N THR A 142 -1.56 17.29 20.68
CA THR A 142 -1.12 18.02 19.49
C THR A 142 -1.70 19.44 19.56
N PRO A 143 -0.87 20.49 19.38
CA PRO A 143 -1.34 21.88 19.46
C PRO A 143 -2.54 22.12 18.54
N PHE A 144 -3.48 22.96 18.98
CA PHE A 144 -4.73 23.18 18.26
C PHE A 144 -4.51 23.63 16.80
N SER A 145 -3.51 24.49 16.56
CA SER A 145 -3.14 24.97 15.23
C SER A 145 -2.64 23.88 14.26
N TYR A 146 -2.21 22.73 14.79
CA TYR A 146 -1.71 21.58 14.02
C TYR A 146 -2.67 20.38 14.05
N ARG A 147 -3.78 20.48 14.78
CA ARG A 147 -4.82 19.44 14.82
C ARG A 147 -5.74 19.59 13.62
N VAL A 148 -6.23 18.46 13.11
CA VAL A 148 -7.20 18.47 12.01
C VAL A 148 -8.49 19.20 12.44
N PRO A 149 -8.92 20.24 11.70
CA PRO A 149 -10.15 20.97 11.99
C PRO A 149 -11.38 20.05 12.01
N ALA A 150 -12.32 20.27 12.94
CA ALA A 150 -13.49 19.40 13.10
C ALA A 150 -14.31 19.23 11.80
N ALA A 151 -14.39 20.28 10.98
CA ALA A 151 -15.09 20.24 9.70
C ALA A 151 -14.42 19.31 8.66
N SER A 152 -13.09 19.14 8.70
CA SER A 152 -12.34 18.32 7.74
C SER A 152 -11.98 16.92 8.27
N GLN A 153 -12.15 16.66 9.57
CA GLN A 153 -11.96 15.34 10.19
C GLN A 153 -12.62 14.17 9.46
N PRO A 154 -13.90 14.22 9.02
CA PRO A 154 -14.51 13.08 8.34
C PRO A 154 -13.81 12.75 7.01
N VAL A 155 -13.44 13.77 6.24
CA VAL A 155 -12.72 13.58 4.98
C VAL A 155 -11.30 13.08 5.23
N PHE A 156 -10.60 13.67 6.20
CA PHE A 156 -9.26 13.25 6.62
C PHE A 156 -9.25 11.77 7.04
N LEU A 157 -10.19 11.37 7.91
CA LEU A 157 -10.31 10.00 8.37
C LEU A 157 -10.65 9.05 7.22
N LEU A 158 -11.64 9.39 6.38
CA LEU A 158 -12.03 8.57 5.25
C LEU A 158 -10.83 8.28 4.34
N VAL A 159 -10.08 9.31 3.94
CA VAL A 159 -8.94 9.16 3.03
C VAL A 159 -7.83 8.33 3.68
N ASN A 160 -7.43 8.63 4.92
CA ASN A 160 -6.34 7.90 5.58
C ASN A 160 -6.72 6.44 5.93
N VAL A 161 -7.98 6.19 6.31
CA VAL A 161 -8.48 4.84 6.58
C VAL A 161 -8.53 4.04 5.28
N LEU A 162 -9.07 4.58 4.18
CA LEU A 162 -9.06 3.90 2.88
C LEU A 162 -7.62 3.64 2.41
N TYR A 163 -6.72 4.61 2.57
CA TYR A 163 -5.30 4.47 2.23
C TYR A 163 -4.63 3.35 3.04
N THR A 164 -5.10 3.06 4.25
CA THR A 164 -4.60 1.96 5.09
C THR A 164 -5.25 0.61 4.79
N LEU A 165 -6.57 0.60 4.57
CA LEU A 165 -7.36 -0.62 4.44
C LEU A 165 -7.13 -1.32 3.10
N VAL A 166 -7.09 -0.59 1.99
CA VAL A 166 -6.98 -1.19 0.65
C VAL A 166 -5.70 -2.03 0.50
N PRO A 167 -4.52 -1.62 1.00
CA PRO A 167 -3.31 -2.45 0.99
C PRO A 167 -3.43 -3.72 1.83
N GLN A 168 -4.23 -3.73 2.92
CA GLN A 168 -4.51 -4.96 3.66
C GLN A 168 -5.34 -5.93 2.83
N ILE A 169 -6.35 -5.42 2.11
CA ILE A 169 -7.20 -6.23 1.24
C ILE A 169 -6.37 -6.78 0.07
N LEU A 170 -5.48 -5.97 -0.51
CA LEU A 170 -4.55 -6.41 -1.56
C LEU A 170 -3.61 -7.52 -1.04
N CYS A 171 -3.02 -7.34 0.14
CA CYS A 171 -2.20 -8.36 0.78
C CYS A 171 -2.99 -9.66 1.00
N TYR A 172 -4.20 -9.57 1.54
CA TYR A 172 -5.07 -10.74 1.73
C TYR A 172 -5.35 -11.45 0.40
N ARG A 173 -5.65 -10.69 -0.66
CA ARG A 173 -5.87 -11.23 -2.01
C ARG A 173 -4.63 -11.96 -2.54
N CYS A 174 -3.43 -11.39 -2.35
CA CYS A 174 -2.18 -12.00 -2.77
C CYS A 174 -1.88 -13.31 -2.03
N CYS A 175 -2.17 -13.37 -0.73
CA CYS A 175 -2.00 -14.58 0.08
C CYS A 175 -3.08 -15.65 -0.19
N ALA A 176 -4.34 -15.25 -0.38
CA ALA A 176 -5.46 -16.17 -0.52
C ALA A 176 -5.50 -16.90 -1.88
N GLN A 177 -4.99 -16.28 -2.95
CA GLN A 177 -4.90 -16.95 -4.26
C GLN A 177 -3.50 -16.73 -4.89
N PRO A 178 -2.47 -17.44 -4.39
CA PRO A 178 -1.09 -17.30 -4.83
C PRO A 178 -0.86 -17.94 -6.21
N ALA A 179 -1.80 -18.73 -6.72
CA ALA A 179 -1.69 -19.46 -7.99
C ALA A 179 -1.38 -18.57 -9.21
N PHE A 180 -1.69 -17.28 -9.16
CA PHE A 180 -1.31 -16.31 -10.20
C PHE A 180 0.18 -15.90 -10.13
N PHE A 181 0.75 -15.87 -8.93
CA PHE A 181 2.11 -15.44 -8.62
C PHE A 181 3.13 -16.58 -8.65
N LEU A 182 2.67 -17.83 -8.53
CA LEU A 182 3.53 -19.01 -8.63
C LEU A 182 3.89 -19.33 -10.10
N ARG A 183 5.20 -19.37 -10.40
CA ARG A 183 5.73 -19.90 -11.66
C ARG A 183 5.51 -21.42 -11.74
N GLN A 184 5.01 -21.90 -12.89
CA GLN A 184 4.85 -23.32 -13.20
C GLN A 184 6.22 -24.03 -13.15
N ILE A 185 6.35 -25.08 -12.34
CA ILE A 185 7.62 -25.83 -12.19
C ILE A 185 7.87 -26.81 -13.36
N ASN A 186 6.92 -26.98 -14.29
CA ASN A 186 7.00 -28.04 -15.30
C ASN A 186 7.68 -27.66 -16.63
N GLN A 187 8.65 -26.74 -16.66
CA GLN A 187 9.44 -26.48 -17.89
C GLN A 187 10.96 -26.40 -17.71
N GLU A 188 11.51 -26.39 -16.49
CA GLU A 188 12.98 -26.36 -16.29
C GLU A 188 13.63 -27.76 -16.21
N LYS A 189 12.95 -28.82 -16.67
CA LYS A 189 13.49 -30.20 -16.72
C LYS A 189 13.50 -30.82 -18.12
N LYS A 190 13.62 -30.00 -19.16
CA LYS A 190 13.88 -30.44 -20.54
C LYS A 190 14.83 -29.49 -21.25
N GLU A 191 16.07 -29.40 -20.77
CA GLU A 191 17.26 -29.19 -21.61
C GLU A 191 18.39 -30.05 -21.06
#